data_AF-A0A815MS03-F1
#
_entry.id   AF-A0A815MS03-F1
#
_cell.length_a   1.000
_cell.length_b   1.000
_cell.length_c   1.000
_cell.angle_alpha   90.00
_cell.angle_beta   90.00
_cell.angle_gamma   90.00
#
_symmetry.space_group_name_H-M   'P 1'
#
loop_
_entity.id
_entity.type
_entity.pdbx_description
1 polymer ?
#
loop_
_entity_poly.entity_id
_entity_poly.type
_entity_poly.pdbx_seq_one_letter_code
_entity_poly.pdbx_strand_id
1 'polypeptide(L)'
;MVNASSACNEARYLVSQGDPALWEGVLREDNQHRHLIIDQLIQNVAPKIQDPDELSVVVKAFINADVPNDLIKLLEKVVLRNSNFCSNRNLSNLLILTAIKTDPTRVMDYINRLENFDASNIGEIATSAALYEEAFAVYKKFKMNTLAMKVLINNINDLNRAKEFAQQCNDSDLWSLLPNAQN
;
A
#
# COMPACT_ATOMS: atom_id res chain seq x y z
N MET A 1 -22.21 -15.66 -24.96
CA MET A 1 -20.89 -14.98 -24.91
C MET A 1 -21.04 -13.79 -23.99
N VAL A 2 -20.47 -13.82 -22.79
CA VAL A 2 -20.33 -12.64 -21.95
C VAL A 2 -19.40 -11.68 -22.70
N ASN A 3 -19.91 -10.51 -23.09
CA ASN A 3 -19.11 -9.49 -23.78
C ASN A 3 -18.60 -8.46 -22.75
N ALA A 4 -17.63 -7.62 -23.11
CA ALA A 4 -17.05 -6.65 -22.17
C ALA A 4 -18.09 -5.71 -21.56
N SER A 5 -19.17 -5.41 -22.29
CA SER A 5 -20.28 -4.57 -21.81
C SER A 5 -21.12 -5.28 -20.74
N SER A 6 -21.39 -6.58 -20.88
CA SER A 6 -22.15 -7.35 -19.88
C SER A 6 -21.37 -7.53 -18.58
N ALA A 7 -20.06 -7.83 -18.65
CA ALA A 7 -19.21 -7.95 -17.47
C ALA A 7 -19.06 -6.61 -16.72
N CYS A 8 -19.05 -5.48 -17.44
CA CYS A 8 -19.03 -4.15 -16.83
C CYS A 8 -20.34 -3.83 -16.08
N ASN A 9 -21.49 -4.26 -16.61
CA ASN A 9 -22.78 -4.09 -15.94
C ASN A 9 -22.89 -5.00 -14.71
N GLU A 10 -22.41 -6.24 -14.81
CA GLU A 10 -22.34 -7.18 -13.68
C GLU A 10 -21.45 -6.65 -12.55
N ALA A 11 -20.27 -6.10 -12.89
CA ALA A 11 -19.39 -5.46 -11.90
C ALA A 11 -20.06 -4.27 -11.19
N ARG A 12 -20.85 -3.43 -11.90
CA ARG A 12 -21.61 -2.35 -11.24
C ARG A 12 -22.70 -2.88 -10.33
N TYR A 13 -23.37 -3.96 -10.75
CA TYR A 13 -24.41 -4.60 -9.94
C TYR A 13 -23.84 -5.20 -8.66
N LEU A 14 -22.67 -5.85 -8.71
CA LEU A 14 -22.00 -6.37 -7.52
C LEU A 14 -21.66 -5.27 -6.50
N VAL A 15 -21.19 -4.12 -6.98
CA VAL A 15 -20.91 -2.97 -6.11
C VAL A 15 -22.19 -2.42 -5.48
N SER A 16 -23.27 -2.26 -6.26
CA SER A 16 -24.51 -1.67 -5.76
C SER A 16 -25.32 -2.58 -4.83
N GLN A 17 -25.26 -3.90 -5.02
CA GLN A 17 -25.88 -4.85 -4.10
C GLN A 17 -25.05 -5.01 -2.83
N GLY A 18 -23.73 -5.06 -2.97
CA GLY A 18 -22.80 -5.27 -1.87
C GLY A 18 -22.98 -6.58 -1.08
N ASP A 19 -23.67 -7.57 -1.67
CA ASP A 19 -23.92 -8.87 -1.04
C ASP A 19 -22.64 -9.73 -1.03
N PRO A 20 -22.12 -10.11 0.15
CA PRO A 20 -20.94 -10.96 0.26
C PRO A 20 -21.07 -12.31 -0.47
N ALA A 21 -22.26 -12.91 -0.52
CA ALA A 21 -22.47 -14.21 -1.16
C ALA A 21 -22.35 -14.11 -2.68
N LEU A 22 -22.78 -12.98 -3.27
CA LEU A 22 -22.60 -12.70 -4.70
C LEU A 22 -21.11 -12.51 -5.03
N TRP A 23 -20.39 -11.76 -4.20
CA TRP A 23 -18.96 -11.57 -4.36
C TRP A 23 -18.17 -12.88 -4.27
N GLU A 24 -18.51 -13.73 -3.31
CA GLU A 24 -17.89 -15.06 -3.17
C GLU A 24 -18.12 -15.88 -4.44
N GLY A 25 -19.37 -15.98 -4.91
CA GLY A 25 -19.70 -16.72 -6.13
C GLY A 25 -18.93 -16.24 -7.36
N VAL A 26 -18.78 -14.92 -7.53
CA VAL A 26 -18.07 -14.32 -8.67
C VAL A 26 -16.55 -14.48 -8.57
N LEU A 27 -15.99 -14.37 -7.36
CA LEU A 27 -14.55 -14.39 -7.15
C LEU A 27 -13.97 -15.80 -6.94
N ARG A 28 -14.81 -16.84 -6.94
CA ARG A 28 -14.36 -18.25 -6.90
C ARG A 28 -13.42 -18.59 -8.04
N GLU A 29 -12.39 -19.38 -7.74
CA GLU A 29 -11.35 -19.77 -8.71
C GLU A 29 -11.89 -20.59 -9.90
N ASP A 30 -12.97 -21.34 -9.72
CA ASP A 30 -13.60 -22.14 -10.77
C ASP A 30 -14.53 -21.34 -11.70
N ASN A 31 -14.75 -20.04 -11.42
CA ASN A 31 -15.52 -19.17 -12.29
C ASN A 31 -14.69 -18.74 -13.51
N GLN A 32 -15.08 -19.24 -14.70
CA GLN A 32 -14.45 -18.93 -15.98
C GLN A 32 -14.47 -17.44 -16.35
N HIS A 33 -15.38 -16.65 -15.75
CA HIS A 33 -15.51 -15.22 -15.99
C HIS A 33 -14.81 -14.35 -14.94
N ARG A 34 -14.24 -14.94 -13.88
CA ARG A 34 -13.60 -14.23 -12.76
C ARG A 34 -12.62 -13.16 -13.22
N HIS A 35 -11.64 -13.53 -14.05
CA HIS A 35 -10.62 -12.59 -14.53
C HIS A 35 -11.23 -11.43 -15.34
N LEU A 36 -12.18 -11.72 -16.23
CA LEU A 36 -12.83 -10.71 -17.03
C LEU A 36 -13.62 -9.72 -16.16
N ILE A 37 -14.35 -10.22 -15.15
CA ILE A 37 -15.14 -9.38 -14.24
C ILE A 37 -14.21 -8.51 -13.38
N ILE A 38 -13.15 -9.08 -12.82
CA ILE A 38 -12.13 -8.35 -12.05
C ILE A 38 -11.50 -7.24 -12.90
N ASP A 39 -11.09 -7.55 -14.13
CA ASP A 39 -10.48 -6.56 -15.02
C ASP A 39 -11.47 -5.44 -15.37
N GLN A 40 -12.73 -5.76 -15.66
CA GLN A 40 -13.75 -4.73 -15.94
C GLN A 40 -14.05 -3.87 -14.71
N LEU A 41 -14.11 -4.48 -13.53
CA LEU A 41 -14.29 -3.78 -12.27
C LEU A 41 -13.16 -2.77 -12.05
N ILE A 42 -11.90 -3.22 -12.12
CA ILE A 42 -10.72 -2.37 -11.87
C ILE A 42 -10.61 -1.27 -12.92
N GLN A 43 -10.83 -1.58 -14.20
CA GLN A 43 -10.62 -0.59 -15.27
C GLN A 43 -11.76 0.42 -15.42
N ASN A 44 -13.01 -0.01 -15.24
CA ASN A 44 -14.17 0.77 -15.67
C ASN A 44 -15.16 1.15 -14.55
N VAL A 45 -15.14 0.44 -13.42
CA VAL A 45 -16.08 0.67 -12.31
C VAL A 45 -15.38 1.36 -11.14
N ALA A 46 -14.28 0.78 -10.65
CA ALA A 46 -13.52 1.30 -9.52
C ALA A 46 -13.12 2.78 -9.63
N PRO A 47 -12.66 3.31 -10.79
CA PRO A 47 -12.32 4.73 -10.92
C PRO A 47 -13.51 5.69 -10.73
N LYS A 48 -14.73 5.17 -10.83
CA LYS A 48 -15.98 5.95 -10.74
C LYS A 48 -16.59 5.89 -9.34
N ILE A 49 -16.11 4.97 -8.48
CA ILE A 49 -16.57 4.88 -7.09
C ILE A 49 -16.16 6.16 -6.37
N GLN A 50 -17.15 6.85 -5.81
CA GLN A 50 -16.95 8.02 -4.96
C GLN A 50 -17.32 7.73 -3.51
N ASP A 51 -18.20 6.75 -3.29
CA ASP A 51 -18.65 6.34 -1.97
C ASP A 51 -17.59 5.43 -1.30
N PRO A 52 -17.04 5.82 -0.13
CA PRO A 52 -16.13 4.98 0.63
C PRO A 52 -16.73 3.63 1.04
N ASP A 53 -18.05 3.54 1.25
CA ASP A 53 -18.71 2.31 1.67
C ASP A 53 -18.78 1.30 0.52
N GLU A 54 -19.10 1.76 -0.70
CA GLU A 54 -19.02 0.94 -1.92
C GLU A 54 -17.60 0.41 -2.14
N LEU A 55 -16.57 1.25 -1.97
CA LEU A 55 -15.17 0.81 -2.10
C LEU A 55 -14.80 -0.23 -1.03
N SER A 56 -15.27 -0.03 0.20
CA SER A 56 -15.02 -0.93 1.34
C SER A 56 -15.57 -2.33 1.08
N VAL A 57 -16.75 -2.43 0.48
CA VAL A 57 -17.35 -3.71 0.05
C VAL A 57 -16.44 -4.43 -0.94
N VAL A 58 -15.98 -3.75 -1.99
CA VAL A 58 -15.10 -4.34 -3.01
C VAL A 58 -13.78 -4.81 -2.39
N VAL A 59 -13.16 -3.97 -1.56
CA VAL A 59 -11.90 -4.30 -0.89
C VAL A 59 -12.05 -5.53 0.01
N LYS A 60 -13.13 -5.61 0.81
CA LYS A 60 -13.42 -6.77 1.65
C LYS A 60 -13.61 -8.04 0.83
N ALA A 61 -14.34 -7.96 -0.28
CA ALA A 61 -14.53 -9.09 -1.18
C ALA A 61 -13.19 -9.61 -1.72
N PHE A 62 -12.28 -8.73 -2.13
CA PHE A 62 -10.97 -9.10 -2.64
C PHE A 62 -10.05 -9.68 -1.57
N ILE A 63 -10.09 -9.15 -0.34
CA ILE A 63 -9.37 -9.71 0.80
C ILE A 63 -9.88 -11.13 1.13
N ASN A 64 -11.20 -11.31 1.19
CA ASN A 64 -11.81 -12.60 1.51
C ASN A 64 -11.57 -13.66 0.43
N ALA A 65 -11.47 -13.24 -0.83
CA ALA A 65 -11.18 -14.12 -1.96
C ALA A 65 -9.68 -14.40 -2.17
N ASP A 66 -8.80 -13.90 -1.28
CA ASP A 66 -7.34 -14.06 -1.33
C ASP A 66 -6.73 -13.71 -2.70
N VAL A 67 -7.12 -12.55 -3.27
CA VAL A 67 -6.64 -12.04 -4.56
C VAL A 67 -5.74 -10.80 -4.40
N PRO A 68 -4.58 -10.91 -3.76
CA PRO A 68 -3.79 -9.73 -3.38
C PRO A 68 -3.19 -9.00 -4.61
N ASN A 69 -2.92 -9.73 -5.72
CA ASN A 69 -2.44 -9.15 -6.99
C ASN A 69 -3.49 -8.30 -7.71
N ASP A 70 -4.77 -8.60 -7.54
CA ASP A 70 -5.84 -7.79 -8.12
C ASP A 70 -6.27 -6.68 -7.15
N LEU A 71 -6.14 -6.92 -5.84
CA LEU A 71 -6.34 -5.92 -4.81
C LEU A 71 -5.37 -4.74 -4.96
N ILE A 72 -4.08 -5.00 -5.19
CA ILE A 72 -3.11 -3.92 -5.40
C ILE A 72 -3.48 -3.06 -6.62
N LYS A 73 -3.86 -3.68 -7.76
CA LYS A 73 -4.27 -2.95 -8.97
C LYS A 73 -5.52 -2.11 -8.73
N LEU A 74 -6.49 -2.64 -7.99
CA LEU A 74 -7.70 -1.92 -7.58
C LEU A 74 -7.33 -0.69 -6.74
N LEU A 75 -6.54 -0.88 -5.68
CA LEU A 75 -6.14 0.18 -4.77
C LEU A 75 -5.31 1.25 -5.48
N GLU A 76 -4.35 0.88 -6.33
CA GLU A 76 -3.61 1.83 -7.16
C GLU A 76 -4.54 2.72 -7.99
N LYS A 77 -5.53 2.11 -8.63
CA LYS A 77 -6.46 2.84 -9.51
C LYS A 77 -7.30 3.85 -8.73
N VAL A 78 -7.69 3.51 -7.51
CA VAL A 78 -8.61 4.31 -6.69
C VAL A 78 -7.85 5.32 -5.82
N VAL A 79 -6.89 4.85 -5.04
CA VAL A 79 -6.12 5.67 -4.08
C VAL A 79 -5.25 6.69 -4.80
N LEU A 80 -4.58 6.31 -5.90
CA LEU A 80 -3.62 7.18 -6.55
C LEU A 80 -4.26 8.17 -7.55
N ARG A 81 -5.52 7.97 -7.92
CA ARG A 81 -6.25 8.86 -8.86
C ARG A 81 -7.26 9.77 -8.17
N ASN A 82 -7.81 9.36 -7.03
CA ASN A 82 -8.82 10.13 -6.32
C ASN A 82 -8.23 10.72 -5.03
N SER A 83 -8.15 12.05 -4.97
CA SER A 83 -7.61 12.78 -3.82
C SER A 83 -8.34 12.45 -2.51
N ASN A 84 -9.63 12.10 -2.57
CA ASN A 84 -10.43 11.75 -1.40
C ASN A 84 -9.96 10.43 -0.75
N PHE A 85 -9.44 9.50 -1.54
CA PHE A 85 -8.96 8.22 -1.04
C PHE A 85 -7.46 8.25 -0.72
N CYS A 86 -6.67 9.08 -1.41
CA CYS A 86 -5.25 9.29 -1.08
C CYS A 86 -5.04 9.79 0.35
N SER A 87 -5.94 10.63 0.84
CA SER A 87 -5.92 11.13 2.22
C SER A 87 -6.48 10.14 3.25
N ASN A 88 -6.98 8.97 2.84
CA ASN A 88 -7.49 7.96 3.75
C ASN A 88 -6.36 7.05 4.26
N ARG A 89 -6.01 7.20 5.54
CA ARG A 89 -4.95 6.43 6.19
C ARG A 89 -5.10 4.91 6.07
N ASN A 90 -6.32 4.38 6.16
CA ASN A 90 -6.56 2.95 6.10
C ASN A 90 -6.31 2.39 4.69
N LEU A 91 -6.75 3.11 3.65
CA LEU A 91 -6.52 2.70 2.26
C LEU A 91 -5.03 2.82 1.88
N SER A 92 -4.37 3.89 2.31
CA SER A 92 -2.92 4.07 2.12
C SER A 92 -2.11 2.97 2.80
N ASN A 93 -2.44 2.65 4.06
CA ASN A 93 -1.83 1.52 4.77
C ASN A 93 -2.06 0.22 4.01
N LEU A 94 -3.29 -0.06 3.58
CA LEU A 94 -3.63 -1.30 2.88
C LEU A 94 -2.87 -1.42 1.55
N LEU A 95 -2.75 -0.33 0.78
CA LEU A 95 -2.00 -0.31 -0.48
C LEU A 95 -0.52 -0.66 -0.25
N ILE A 96 0.13 0.00 0.72
CA ILE A 96 1.55 -0.27 1.03
C ILE A 96 1.73 -1.70 1.57
N LEU A 97 0.90 -2.13 2.52
CA LEU A 97 1.00 -3.48 3.11
C LEU A 97 0.79 -4.59 2.08
N THR A 98 -0.15 -4.41 1.16
CA THR A 98 -0.37 -5.36 0.06
C THR A 98 0.86 -5.40 -0.84
N ALA A 99 1.41 -4.23 -1.19
CA ALA A 99 2.62 -4.12 -2.02
C ALA A 99 3.84 -4.80 -1.41
N ILE A 100 4.07 -4.62 -0.10
CA ILE A 100 5.18 -5.29 0.61
C ILE A 100 5.07 -6.83 0.44
N LYS A 101 3.86 -7.38 0.41
CA LYS A 101 3.62 -8.81 0.26
C LYS A 101 3.65 -9.31 -1.18
N THR A 102 3.19 -8.51 -2.14
CA THR A 102 2.95 -8.97 -3.53
C THR A 102 3.96 -8.44 -4.53
N ASP A 103 4.37 -7.18 -4.40
CA ASP A 103 5.22 -6.49 -5.36
C ASP A 103 6.04 -5.39 -4.65
N PRO A 104 7.14 -5.77 -3.98
CA PRO A 104 7.97 -4.83 -3.22
C PRO A 104 8.55 -3.69 -4.06
N THR A 105 8.70 -3.91 -5.37
CA THR A 105 9.30 -2.91 -6.29
C THR A 105 8.51 -1.61 -6.37
N ARG A 106 7.22 -1.63 -6.00
CA ARG A 106 6.34 -0.45 -6.00
C ARG A 106 6.28 0.29 -4.67
N VAL A 107 6.78 -0.31 -3.58
CA VAL A 107 6.62 0.22 -2.22
C VAL A 107 7.23 1.61 -2.11
N MET A 108 8.41 1.84 -2.70
CA MET A 108 9.07 3.14 -2.71
C MET A 108 8.24 4.22 -3.43
N ASP A 109 7.61 3.91 -4.58
CA ASP A 109 6.75 4.86 -5.30
C ASP A 109 5.56 5.30 -4.42
N TYR A 110 4.93 4.32 -3.74
CA TYR A 110 3.82 4.60 -2.85
C TYR A 110 4.23 5.43 -1.63
N ILE A 111 5.36 5.11 -1.00
CA ILE A 111 5.90 5.91 0.11
C ILE A 111 6.12 7.36 -0.31
N ASN A 112 6.63 7.59 -1.52
CA ASN A 112 6.88 8.93 -2.03
C ASN A 112 5.59 9.71 -2.28
N ARG A 113 4.56 9.06 -2.83
CA ARG A 113 3.32 9.70 -3.28
C ARG A 113 2.26 9.86 -2.18
N LEU A 114 2.19 8.93 -1.23
CA LEU A 114 1.19 8.95 -0.17
C LEU A 114 1.66 9.83 0.99
N GLU A 115 0.75 10.62 1.56
CA GLU A 115 1.09 11.54 2.66
C GLU A 115 0.49 11.10 4.01
N ASN A 116 -0.59 10.31 3.98
CA ASN A 116 -1.30 9.89 5.19
C ASN A 116 -1.28 8.37 5.34
N PHE A 117 -0.30 7.85 6.09
CA PHE A 117 -0.21 6.44 6.48
C PHE A 117 0.49 6.31 7.84
N ASP A 118 0.41 5.13 8.45
CA ASP A 118 1.06 4.84 9.72
C ASP A 118 2.57 4.60 9.54
N ALA A 119 3.35 5.68 9.60
CA ALA A 119 4.79 5.60 9.38
C ALA A 119 5.52 4.65 10.36
N SER A 120 5.06 4.58 11.62
CA SER A 120 5.67 3.71 12.61
C SER A 120 5.47 2.25 12.25
N ASN A 121 4.22 1.84 12.05
CA ASN A 121 3.86 0.46 11.74
C ASN A 121 4.36 0.04 10.36
N ILE A 122 4.21 0.89 9.34
CA ILE A 122 4.68 0.61 7.98
C ILE A 122 6.20 0.48 7.96
N GLY A 123 6.93 1.36 8.65
CA GLY A 123 8.40 1.28 8.73
C GLY A 123 8.87 -0.01 9.43
N GLU A 124 8.18 -0.46 10.48
CA GLU A 124 8.50 -1.69 11.19
C GLU A 124 8.26 -2.93 10.32
N ILE A 125 7.13 -2.96 9.61
CA ILE A 125 6.79 -4.05 8.69
C ILE A 125 7.76 -4.07 7.50
N ALA A 126 8.09 -2.91 6.93
CA ALA A 126 9.08 -2.82 5.85
C ALA A 126 10.47 -3.29 6.31
N THR A 127 10.90 -2.92 7.52
CA THR A 127 12.15 -3.40 8.11
C THR A 127 12.14 -4.92 8.29
N SER A 128 11.02 -5.47 8.79
CA SER A 128 10.84 -6.91 8.98
C SER A 128 10.82 -7.68 7.66
N ALA A 129 10.37 -7.03 6.57
CA ALA A 129 10.39 -7.56 5.20
C ALA A 129 11.73 -7.33 4.47
N ALA A 130 12.77 -6.85 5.16
CA ALA A 130 14.08 -6.50 4.60
C ALA A 130 14.06 -5.39 3.52
N LEU A 131 13.02 -4.54 3.52
CA LEU A 131 12.88 -3.35 2.67
C LEU A 131 13.46 -2.13 3.39
N TYR A 132 14.79 -2.13 3.56
CA TYR A 132 15.46 -1.17 4.44
C TYR A 132 15.51 0.24 3.87
N GLU A 133 15.64 0.41 2.55
CA GLU A 133 15.62 1.73 1.91
C GLU A 133 14.22 2.35 2.00
N GLU A 134 13.18 1.54 1.82
CA GLU A 134 11.78 1.93 2.00
C GLU A 134 11.50 2.30 3.45
N ALA A 135 11.93 1.48 4.42
CA ALA A 135 11.78 1.77 5.84
C ALA A 135 12.49 3.07 6.23
N PHE A 136 13.72 3.28 5.74
CA PHE A 136 14.45 4.53 5.93
C PHE A 136 13.69 5.72 5.33
N ALA A 137 13.19 5.59 4.10
CA ALA A 137 12.43 6.65 3.42
C ALA A 137 11.16 7.02 4.20
N VAL A 138 10.43 6.04 4.74
CA VAL A 138 9.26 6.26 5.61
C VAL A 138 9.66 7.07 6.84
N TYR A 139 10.64 6.60 7.62
CA TYR A 139 11.04 7.28 8.85
C TYR A 139 11.58 8.68 8.59
N LYS A 140 12.36 8.86 7.52
CA LYS A 140 12.85 10.16 7.08
C LYS A 140 11.70 11.10 6.71
N LYS A 141 10.74 10.63 5.92
CA LYS A 141 9.58 11.42 5.47
C LYS A 141 8.74 11.94 6.63
N PHE A 142 8.58 11.14 7.68
CA PHE A 142 7.80 11.49 8.88
C PHE A 142 8.64 12.03 10.04
N LYS A 143 9.92 12.38 9.80
CA LYS A 143 10.84 12.95 10.80
C LYS A 143 11.02 12.06 12.05
N MET A 144 10.90 10.75 11.89
CA MET A 144 11.18 9.76 12.94
C MET A 144 12.68 9.46 12.96
N ASN A 145 13.49 10.48 13.26
CA ASN A 145 14.94 10.48 13.03
C ASN A 145 15.67 9.33 13.73
N THR A 146 15.31 9.02 14.98
CA THR A 146 15.92 7.91 15.75
C THR A 146 15.72 6.56 15.05
N LEU A 147 14.53 6.31 14.50
CA LEU A 147 14.22 5.07 13.79
C LEU A 147 14.93 5.03 12.43
N ALA A 148 14.91 6.13 11.68
CA ALA A 148 15.65 6.26 10.42
C ALA A 148 17.14 5.96 10.62
N MET A 149 17.73 6.51 11.69
CA MET A 149 19.13 6.27 12.04
C MET A 149 19.41 4.81 12.36
N LYS A 150 18.54 4.16 13.17
CA LYS A 150 18.69 2.73 13.50
C LYS A 150 18.68 1.86 12.25
N VAL A 151 17.83 2.17 11.26
CA VAL A 151 17.80 1.44 9.99
C VAL A 151 19.12 1.62 9.23
N LEU A 152 19.65 2.84 9.14
CA LEU A 152 20.94 3.10 8.49
C LEU A 152 22.10 2.34 9.15
N ILE A 153 22.14 2.33 10.48
CA ILE A 153 23.25 1.74 11.25
C ILE A 153 23.15 0.21 11.31
N ASN A 154 21.98 -0.33 11.68
CA ASN A 154 21.85 -1.75 12.02
C ASN A 154 21.42 -2.62 10.84
N ASN A 155 20.69 -2.06 9.86
CA ASN A 155 20.13 -2.83 8.76
C ASN A 155 20.87 -2.58 7.44
N ILE A 156 21.08 -1.31 7.09
CA ILE A 156 21.81 -0.93 5.87
C ILE A 156 23.34 -1.01 6.11
N ASN A 157 23.78 -0.79 7.35
CA ASN A 157 25.20 -0.73 7.74
C ASN A 157 26.00 0.37 7.00
N ASP A 158 25.36 1.51 6.71
CA ASP A 158 26.01 2.67 6.09
C ASP A 158 26.21 3.80 7.09
N LEU A 159 27.37 3.77 7.75
CA LEU A 159 27.76 4.78 8.73
C LEU A 159 28.02 6.16 8.12
N ASN A 160 28.37 6.24 6.83
CA ASN A 160 28.60 7.53 6.18
C ASN A 160 27.26 8.23 5.96
N ARG A 161 26.26 7.52 5.42
CA ARG A 161 24.90 8.04 5.31
C ARG A 161 24.29 8.37 6.68
N ALA A 162 24.58 7.58 7.71
CA ALA A 162 24.11 7.88 9.07
C ALA A 162 24.69 9.19 9.62
N LYS A 163 26.00 9.45 9.41
CA LYS A 163 26.64 10.72 9.79
C LYS A 163 26.06 11.90 9.01
N GLU A 164 25.91 11.78 7.70
CA GLU A 164 25.30 12.82 6.86
C GLU A 164 23.86 13.12 7.29
N PHE A 165 23.08 12.09 7.59
CA PHE A 165 21.71 12.24 8.07
C PHE A 165 21.65 12.95 9.43
N ALA A 166 22.52 12.57 10.38
CA ALA A 166 22.62 13.22 11.69
C ALA A 166 22.96 14.72 11.56
N GLN A 167 23.89 15.05 10.64
CA GLN A 167 24.27 16.43 10.34
C GLN A 167 23.10 17.21 9.71
N GLN A 168 22.36 16.61 8.78
CA GLN A 168 21.20 17.23 8.13
C GLN A 168 20.04 17.50 9.11
N CYS A 169 19.79 16.57 10.04
CA CYS A 169 18.75 16.72 11.06
C CYS A 169 19.12 17.75 12.15
N ASN A 170 20.40 18.14 12.25
CA ASN A 170 20.95 19.03 13.27
C ASN A 170 20.53 18.61 14.70
N ASP A 171 20.56 17.31 14.95
CA ASP A 171 20.06 16.69 16.17
C ASP A 171 21.23 16.02 16.92
N SER A 172 21.53 16.52 18.12
CA SER A 172 22.64 16.02 18.95
C SER A 172 22.42 14.58 19.42
N ASP A 173 21.16 14.18 19.60
CA ASP A 173 20.83 12.86 20.14
C ASP A 173 21.13 11.77 19.13
N LEU A 174 21.04 12.09 17.83
CA LEU A 174 21.42 11.19 16.75
C LEU A 174 22.90 10.84 16.81
N TRP A 175 23.79 11.81 17.06
CA TRP A 175 25.23 11.53 17.14
C TRP A 175 25.59 10.50 18.21
N SER A 176 24.82 10.43 19.30
CA SER A 176 25.03 9.42 20.35
C SER A 176 24.74 7.97 19.91
N LEU A 177 23.97 7.78 18.83
CA LEU A 177 23.61 6.47 18.30
C LEU A 177 24.67 5.89 17.35
N LEU A 178 25.60 6.71 16.86
CA LEU A 178 26.65 6.24 15.94
C LEU A 178 27.66 5.37 16.71
N PRO A 179 27.96 4.15 16.23
CA PRO A 179 28.87 3.22 16.93
C PRO A 179 30.31 3.68 17.17
N ASN A 180 30.71 4.90 16.83
CA ASN A 180 32.06 5.46 17.05
C ASN A 180 32.03 6.99 17.26
N ALA A 181 31.14 7.52 18.10
CA ALA A 181 31.19 8.93 18.49
C ALA A 181 32.36 9.29 19.46
N GLN A 182 33.13 8.29 19.91
CA GLN A 182 34.40 8.48 20.60
C GLN A 182 35.43 7.47 20.10
N ASN A 183 36.32 7.93 19.20
CA ASN A 183 37.75 7.62 19.14
C ASN A 183 38.37 8.31 17.91
#